data_AF-D5VTK4-F1
#
_entry.id   AF-D5VTK4-F1
#
_cell.length_a   1.000
_cell.length_b   1.000
_cell.length_c   1.000
_cell.angle_alpha   90.00
_cell.angle_beta   90.00
_cell.angle_gamma   90.00
#
_symmetry.space_group_name_H-M   'P 1'
#
loop_
_entity.id
_entity.type
_entity.pdbx_description
1 polymer ?
#
loop_
_entity_poly.entity_id
_entity_poly.type
_entity_poly.pdbx_seq_one_letter_code
_entity_poly.pdbx_strand_id
1 'polypeptide(L)' 'MPFEFVRLEIPGVILIKPKVFGDERGFFMETYKKSDFKV' A
#
# COMPACT_ATOMS: atom_id res chain seq x y z
N MET A 1 -7.72 -4.91 -3.63
CA MET A 1 -6.31 -4.56 -3.93
C MET A 1 -5.57 -4.35 -2.62
N PRO A 2 -4.29 -4.74 -2.51
CA PRO A 2 -3.54 -4.67 -1.26
C PRO A 2 -3.13 -3.26 -0.83
N PHE A 3 -3.49 -2.21 -1.58
CA PHE A 3 -3.12 -0.82 -1.32
C PHE A 3 -4.33 0.11 -1.40
N GLU A 4 -4.43 1.05 -0.46
CA GLU A 4 -5.24 2.27 -0.55
C GLU A 4 -4.33 3.45 -0.88
N PHE A 5 -4.70 4.25 -1.87
CA PHE A 5 -3.92 5.41 -2.34
C PHE A 5 -4.63 6.71 -1.98
N VAL A 6 -3.99 7.54 -1.16
CA VAL A 6 -4.54 8.83 -0.69
C VAL A 6 -3.66 9.96 -1.22
N ARG A 7 -4.23 10.85 -2.06
CA ARG A 7 -3.52 12.05 -2.53
C ARG A 7 -3.34 13.03 -1.37
N LEU A 8 -2.15 13.59 -1.25
CA LEU A 8 -1.84 14.62 -0.26
C LEU A 8 -1.90 16.02 -0.87
N GLU A 9 -1.73 17.04 -0.02
CA GLU A 9 -1.74 18.46 -0.42
C GLU A 9 -0.65 18.80 -1.43
N ILE A 10 0.52 18.17 -1.31
CA ILE A 10 1.62 18.34 -2.27
C ILE A 10 1.30 17.51 -3.53
N PRO A 11 1.15 18.14 -4.71
CA PRO A 11 0.84 17.42 -5.94
C PRO A 11 1.87 16.33 -6.25
N GLY A 12 1.39 15.14 -6.57
CA GLY A 12 2.23 13.98 -6.89
C GLY A 12 2.68 13.16 -5.67
N VAL A 13 2.49 13.65 -4.44
CA VAL A 13 2.74 12.86 -3.24
C VAL A 13 1.48 12.07 -2.87
N ILE A 14 1.65 10.75 -2.72
CA ILE A 14 0.56 9.83 -2.39
C ILE A 14 0.94 9.07 -1.12
N LEU A 15 0.07 9.11 -0.12
CA LEU A 15 0.13 8.21 1.03
C LEU A 15 -0.45 6.86 0.61
N ILE A 16 0.34 5.81 0.76
CA ILE A 16 -0.05 4.44 0.44
C ILE A 16 -0.25 3.69 1.75
N LYS A 17 -1.45 3.14 1.95
CA LYS A 17 -1.73 2.26 3.09
C LYS A 17 -1.76 0.82 2.60
N PRO A 18 -0.78 -0.03 2.95
CA PRO A 18 -0.83 -1.44 2.62
C PRO A 18 -1.84 -2.16 3.51
N LYS A 19 -2.47 -3.19 2.97
CA LYS A 19 -3.25 -4.14 3.75
C LYS A 19 -2.30 -5.02 4.57
N VAL A 20 -2.54 -5.09 5.87
CA VAL A 20 -1.82 -6.00 6.77
C VAL A 20 -2.60 -7.31 6.88
N PHE A 21 -1.90 -8.43 6.70
CA PHE A 21 -2.41 -9.78 6.88
C PHE A 21 -1.78 -10.36 8.14
N GLY A 22 -2.59 -10.67 9.16
CA GLY A 22 -2.10 -11.20 10.44
C GLY A 22 -2.55 -12.64 10.68
N ASP A 23 -1.71 -13.40 11.38
CA ASP A 23 -2.01 -14.73 11.93
C ASP A 23 -1.22 -14.96 13.23
N GLU A 24 -1.28 -16.17 13.80
CA GLU A 24 -0.60 -16.53 15.06
C GLU A 24 0.93 -16.42 15.01
N ARG A 25 1.53 -16.35 13.82
CA ARG A 25 2.98 -16.24 13.60
C ARG A 25 3.44 -14.78 13.56
N GLY A 26 2.52 -13.84 13.33
CA GLY A 26 2.80 -12.41 13.22
C GLY A 26 1.97 -11.74 12.12
N PHE A 27 2.61 -10.93 11.29
CA PHE A 27 1.94 -10.27 10.18
C PHE A 27 2.81 -10.20 8.93
N PHE A 28 2.15 -10.07 7.79
CA PHE A 28 2.73 -9.84 6.49
C PHE A 28 2.05 -8.63 5.84
N MET A 29 2.80 -7.86 5.08
CA MET A 29 2.27 -6.86 4.17
C MET A 29 3.16 -6.76 2.94
N GLU A 30 2.55 -6.54 1.79
CA GLU A 30 3.30 -6.11 0.61
C GLU A 30 3.62 -4.62 0.76
N THR A 31 4.90 -4.27 0.64
CA THR A 31 5.33 -2.86 0.64
C THR A 31 5.31 -2.25 -0.77
N TYR A 32 5.37 -3.09 -1.81
CA TYR A 32 5.34 -2.68 -3.21
C TYR A 32 4.90 -3.83 -4.13
N LYS A 33 4.16 -3.50 -5.19
CA LYS A 33 3.80 -4.44 -6.26
C LYS A 33 3.75 -3.72 -7.60
N LYS A 34 4.69 -4.04 -8.49
CA LYS A 34 4.87 -3.31 -9.76
C LYS A 34 3.58 -3.17 -10.58
N SER A 35 2.73 -4.20 -10.66
CA SER A 35 1.49 -4.15 -11.44
C SER A 35 0.50 -3.09 -10.94
N ASP A 36 0.46 -2.86 -9.62
CA ASP A 36 -0.53 -1.99 -8.98
C ASP A 36 -0.06 -0.52 -8.96
N PHE A 37 1.22 -0.29 -9.28
CA PHE A 37 1.88 1.01 -9.35
C PHE A 37 2.24 1.44 -10.78
N LYS A 38 1.92 0.61 -11.77
CA LYS A 38 2.01 1.00 -13.18
C LYS A 38 0.86 1.96 -13.48
N VAL A 39 1.22 3.07 -14.12
CA VAL A 39 0.29 4.05 -14.69
C VAL A 39 -0.28 3.50 -15.99
#